data_AF-A0A1N6EK16-F1
#
_entry.id   AF-A0A1N6EK16-F1
#
_cell.length_a   1.000
_cell.length_b   1.000
_cell.length_c   1.000
_cell.angle_alpha   90.00
_cell.angle_beta   90.00
_cell.angle_gamma   90.00
#
_symmetry.space_group_name_H-M   'P 1'
#
loop_
_entity.id
_entity.type
_entity.pdbx_description
1 polymer ?
#
loop_
_entity_poly.entity_id
_entity_poly.type
_entity_poly.pdbx_seq_one_letter_code
_entity_poly.pdbx_strand_id
1 'polypeptide(L)'
;MSTTTTNVTGELLSAYASFAVSNSNAVSRIGARAMVLCRFFDATLPQLTAAQCDEITRIFRHGVNDTMSITDDVEMPSAYHTALLEQTNALLAALEEQGSARR
;
A
#
# COMPACT_ATOMS: atom_id res chain seq x y z
N MET A 1 -14.23 34.89 31.73
CA MET A 1 -13.42 34.51 30.55
C MET A 1 -12.84 33.09 30.63
N SER A 2 -12.80 32.42 31.79
CA SER A 2 -12.20 31.08 31.91
C SER A 2 -13.05 29.91 31.41
N THR A 3 -14.38 30.05 31.33
CA THR A 3 -15.30 28.97 30.93
C THR A 3 -15.29 28.66 29.43
N THR A 4 -15.04 29.66 28.57
CA THR A 4 -14.99 29.48 27.12
C THR A 4 -13.75 28.69 26.68
N THR A 5 -12.59 28.93 27.31
CA THR A 5 -11.33 28.26 26.96
C THR A 5 -11.32 26.77 27.34
N THR A 6 -11.93 26.41 28.47
CA THR A 6 -12.05 25.00 28.91
C THR A 6 -12.94 24.18 27.98
N ASN A 7 -14.05 24.75 27.50
CA ASN A 7 -14.94 24.08 26.55
C ASN A 7 -14.26 23.84 25.19
N VAL A 8 -13.57 24.85 24.66
CA VAL A 8 -12.83 24.72 23.38
C VAL A 8 -11.73 23.65 23.46
N THR A 9 -11.05 23.53 24.61
CA THR A 9 -10.01 22.52 24.80
C THR A 9 -10.60 21.09 24.86
N GLY A 10 -11.76 20.93 25.51
CA GLY A 10 -12.46 19.64 25.56
C GLY A 10 -13.01 19.19 24.20
N GLU A 11 -13.57 20.12 23.42
CA GLU A 11 -14.04 19.86 22.06
C GLU A 11 -12.88 19.49 21.13
N LEU A 12 -11.75 20.21 21.20
CA LEU A 12 -10.57 19.90 20.41
C LEU A 12 -10.00 18.51 20.74
N LEU A 13 -9.90 18.17 22.03
CA LEU A 13 -9.41 16.86 22.46
C LEU A 13 -10.34 15.73 21.98
N SER A 14 -11.65 15.94 22.03
CA SER A 14 -12.63 14.99 21.49
C SER A 14 -12.49 14.81 19.97
N ALA A 15 -12.30 15.91 19.23
CA ALA A 15 -12.07 15.87 17.79
C ALA A 15 -10.78 15.10 17.44
N TYR A 16 -9.69 15.33 18.18
CA TYR A 16 -8.44 14.60 18.02
C TYR A 16 -8.59 13.11 18.34
N ALA A 17 -9.29 12.75 19.42
CA ALA A 17 -9.55 11.36 19.77
C ALA A 17 -10.35 10.66 18.66
N SER A 18 -11.38 11.33 18.12
CA SER A 18 -12.19 10.81 17.01
C SER A 18 -11.35 10.64 15.73
N PHE A 19 -10.51 11.63 15.39
CA PHE A 19 -9.58 11.53 14.27
C PHE A 19 -8.60 10.36 14.45
N ALA A 20 -8.02 10.20 15.63
CA ALA A 20 -7.09 9.11 15.93
C ALA A 20 -7.75 7.74 15.78
N VAL A 21 -8.99 7.57 16.27
CA VAL A 21 -9.76 6.33 16.10
C VAL A 21 -10.07 6.07 14.63
N SER A 22 -10.53 7.10 13.90
CA SER A 22 -10.83 6.98 12.46
C SER A 22 -9.59 6.59 11.65
N ASN A 23 -8.46 7.26 11.90
CA ASN A 23 -7.19 6.96 11.25
C ASN A 23 -6.71 5.55 11.60
N SER A 24 -6.79 5.14 12.87
CA SER A 24 -6.44 3.79 13.30
C SER A 24 -7.29 2.72 12.60
N ASN A 25 -8.59 2.95 12.47
CA ASN A 25 -9.49 2.06 11.72
C ASN A 25 -9.12 2.00 10.23
N ALA A 26 -8.77 3.14 9.61
CA ALA A 26 -8.34 3.18 8.22
C ALA A 26 -7.04 2.39 8.01
N VAL A 27 -6.03 2.62 8.85
CA VAL A 27 -4.75 1.89 8.83
C VAL A 27 -4.97 0.39 9.06
N SER A 28 -5.81 0.01 10.02
CA SER A 28 -6.14 -1.40 10.31
C SER A 28 -6.77 -2.09 9.10
N ARG A 29 -7.69 -1.42 8.39
CA ARG A 29 -8.31 -1.95 7.18
C ARG A 29 -7.31 -2.10 6.04
N ILE A 30 -6.40 -1.15 5.88
CA ILE A 30 -5.31 -1.23 4.87
C ILE A 30 -4.39 -2.41 5.21
N GLY A 31 -3.99 -2.55 6.47
CA GLY A 31 -3.17 -3.67 6.93
C GLY A 31 -3.84 -5.02 6.71
N ALA A 32 -5.14 -5.15 7.00
CA ALA A 32 -5.90 -6.36 6.72
C ALA A 32 -5.94 -6.69 5.21
N ARG A 33 -6.16 -5.69 4.35
CA ARG A 33 -6.12 -5.88 2.88
C ARG A 33 -4.75 -6.30 2.39
N ALA A 34 -3.69 -5.66 2.88
CA ALA A 34 -2.31 -6.01 2.54
C ALA A 34 -2.01 -7.46 2.93
N MET A 35 -2.41 -7.89 4.12
CA MET A 35 -2.23 -9.27 4.58
C MET A 35 -2.92 -10.28 3.65
N VAL A 36 -4.17 -9.99 3.23
CA VAL A 36 -4.90 -10.85 2.28
C VAL A 36 -4.16 -10.93 0.93
N LEU A 37 -3.67 -9.81 0.41
CA LEU A 37 -2.91 -9.78 -0.84
C LEU A 37 -1.59 -10.57 -0.73
N CYS A 38 -0.85 -10.42 0.37
CA CYS A 38 0.35 -11.22 0.62
C CYS A 38 0.04 -12.73 0.60
N ARG A 39 -1.02 -13.15 1.32
CA ARG A 39 -1.44 -14.56 1.33
C ARG A 39 -1.90 -15.07 -0.04
N PHE A 40 -2.51 -14.19 -0.83
CA PHE A 40 -2.86 -14.50 -2.20
C PHE A 40 -1.60 -14.76 -3.04
N PHE A 41 -0.60 -13.86 -2.98
CA PHE A 41 0.67 -14.06 -3.69
C PHE A 41 1.40 -15.32 -3.25
N ASP A 42 1.47 -15.61 -1.94
CA ASP A 42 2.07 -16.83 -1.40
C ASP A 42 1.41 -18.09 -1.97
N ALA A 43 0.09 -18.06 -2.19
CA ALA A 43 -0.65 -19.18 -2.75
C ALA A 43 -0.52 -19.29 -4.28
N THR A 44 -0.43 -18.15 -4.99
CA THR A 44 -0.46 -18.14 -6.46
C THR A 44 0.91 -18.20 -7.10
N LEU A 45 1.91 -17.48 -6.58
CA LEU A 45 3.25 -17.39 -7.18
C LEU A 45 3.87 -18.79 -7.41
N PRO A 46 3.80 -19.73 -6.45
CA PRO A 46 4.35 -21.08 -6.65
C PRO A 46 3.60 -21.92 -7.70
N GLN A 47 2.48 -21.46 -8.25
CA GLN A 47 1.73 -22.18 -9.28
C GLN A 47 2.03 -21.67 -10.69
N LEU A 48 2.70 -20.52 -10.82
CA LEU A 48 2.97 -19.88 -12.10
C LEU A 48 4.08 -20.60 -12.87
N THR A 49 3.94 -20.67 -14.18
CA THR A 49 5.02 -21.08 -15.09
C THR A 49 5.98 -19.93 -15.35
N ALA A 50 7.19 -20.22 -15.83
CA ALA A 50 8.16 -19.18 -16.19
C ALA A 50 7.59 -18.14 -17.19
N ALA A 51 6.89 -18.62 -18.24
CA ALA A 51 6.26 -17.74 -19.23
C ALA A 51 5.17 -16.84 -18.62
N GLN A 52 4.41 -17.36 -17.65
CA GLN A 52 3.41 -16.55 -16.93
C GLN A 52 4.08 -15.52 -16.01
N CYS A 53 5.18 -15.87 -15.33
CA CYS A 53 5.94 -14.92 -14.53
C CYS A 53 6.49 -13.76 -15.38
N ASP A 54 7.02 -14.05 -16.57
CA ASP A 54 7.55 -13.03 -17.49
C ASP A 54 6.43 -12.10 -17.99
N GLU A 55 5.27 -12.66 -18.38
CA GLU A 55 4.14 -11.85 -18.83
C GLU A 55 3.51 -11.01 -17.71
N ILE A 56 3.35 -11.58 -16.51
CA ILE A 56 2.85 -10.85 -15.34
C ILE A 56 3.83 -9.73 -14.96
N THR A 57 5.14 -9.97 -15.02
CA THR A 57 6.16 -8.95 -14.77
C THR A 57 5.99 -7.76 -15.70
N ARG A 58 5.79 -8.02 -17.00
CA ARG A 58 5.56 -6.98 -18.01
C ARG A 58 4.30 -6.18 -17.72
N ILE A 59 3.17 -6.85 -17.49
CA ILE A 59 1.88 -6.20 -17.21
C ILE A 59 1.95 -5.40 -15.90
N PHE A 60 2.54 -5.97 -14.85
CA PHE A 60 2.63 -5.35 -13.53
C PHE A 60 3.46 -4.07 -13.56
N ARG A 61 4.63 -4.09 -14.21
CA ARG A 61 5.46 -2.87 -14.38
C ARG A 61 4.71 -1.77 -15.11
N HIS A 62 3.97 -2.12 -16.17
CA HIS A 62 3.20 -1.14 -16.91
C HIS A 62 2.11 -0.51 -16.04
N GLY A 63 1.32 -1.31 -15.32
CA GLY A 63 0.27 -0.80 -14.45
C GLY A 63 0.79 0.07 -13.30
N VAL A 64 1.96 -0.24 -12.73
CA VAL A 64 2.60 0.62 -11.72
C VAL A 64 3.04 1.94 -12.33
N ASN A 65 3.68 1.93 -13.50
CA ASN A 65 4.08 3.16 -14.19
C ASN A 65 2.88 4.04 -14.53
N ASP A 66 1.78 3.45 -14.99
CA ASP A 66 0.54 4.17 -15.27
C ASP A 66 -0.04 4.80 -14.00
N THR A 67 0.00 4.07 -12.88
CA THR A 67 -0.42 4.59 -11.57
C THR A 67 0.46 5.75 -11.12
N MET A 68 1.78 5.63 -11.28
CA MET A 68 2.73 6.69 -10.96
C MET A 68 2.47 7.94 -11.80
N SER A 69 2.24 7.77 -13.10
CA SER A 69 1.93 8.88 -14.01
C SER A 69 0.66 9.62 -13.62
N ILE A 70 -0.36 8.95 -13.11
CA ILE A 70 -1.58 9.61 -12.61
C ILE A 70 -1.28 10.41 -11.33
N THR A 71 -0.36 9.93 -10.51
CA THR A 71 0.04 10.61 -9.27
C THR A 71 1.05 11.74 -9.49
N ASP A 72 1.64 11.88 -10.67
CA ASP A 72 2.60 12.98 -10.94
C ASP A 72 1.93 14.37 -10.87
N ASP A 73 0.61 14.44 -11.11
CA ASP A 73 -0.18 15.67 -10.99
C ASP A 73 -0.59 15.99 -9.54
N VAL A 74 -0.27 15.13 -8.56
CA VAL A 74 -0.62 15.28 -7.14
C VAL A 74 0.62 15.13 -6.28
N GLU A 75 0.98 16.15 -5.50
CA GLU A 75 2.08 16.05 -4.54
C GLU A 75 1.75 15.02 -3.44
N MET A 76 2.16 13.77 -3.66
CA MET A 76 2.06 12.71 -2.67
C MET A 76 3.24 12.79 -1.69
N PRO A 77 3.04 12.41 -0.42
CA PRO A 77 4.14 12.37 0.54
C PRO A 77 5.28 11.47 0.03
N SER A 78 6.54 11.87 0.25
CA SER A 78 7.70 11.05 -0.14
C SER A 78 7.64 9.62 0.40
N ALA A 79 7.12 9.45 1.61
CA ALA A 79 6.89 8.13 2.22
C ALA A 79 5.93 7.24 1.41
N TYR A 80 4.94 7.82 0.72
CA TYR A 80 4.05 7.08 -0.18
C TYR A 80 4.82 6.55 -1.40
N HIS A 81 5.60 7.41 -2.06
CA HIS A 81 6.39 7.00 -3.21
C HIS A 81 7.44 5.94 -2.85
N THR A 82 8.13 6.11 -1.72
CA THR A 82 9.08 5.10 -1.21
C THR A 82 8.39 3.76 -1.00
N ALA A 83 7.27 3.72 -0.28
CA ALA A 83 6.54 2.49 -0.03
C ALA A 83 6.02 1.84 -1.32
N LEU A 84 5.55 2.63 -2.29
CA LEU A 84 5.09 2.14 -3.59
C LEU A 84 6.24 1.46 -4.36
N LEU A 85 7.41 2.10 -4.42
CA LEU A 85 8.59 1.56 -5.09
C LEU A 85 9.13 0.31 -4.39
N GLU A 86 9.23 0.32 -3.07
CA GLU A 86 9.68 -0.83 -2.27
C GLU A 86 8.78 -2.05 -2.52
N GLN A 87 7.46 -1.89 -2.42
CA GLN A 87 6.51 -2.98 -2.64
C GLN A 87 6.52 -3.48 -4.09
N THR A 88 6.64 -2.57 -5.06
CA THR A 88 6.77 -2.92 -6.48
C THR A 88 8.00 -3.78 -6.72
N ASN A 89 9.15 -3.34 -6.22
CA ASN A 89 10.41 -4.06 -6.39
C ASN A 89 10.39 -5.43 -5.69
N ALA A 90 9.78 -5.53 -4.51
CA ALA A 90 9.64 -6.80 -3.80
C ALA A 90 8.85 -7.84 -4.62
N LEU A 91 7.72 -7.45 -5.20
CA LEU A 91 6.90 -8.35 -6.02
C LEU A 91 7.59 -8.73 -7.34
N LEU A 92 8.32 -7.80 -7.96
CA LEU A 92 9.11 -8.08 -9.15
C LEU A 92 10.24 -9.07 -8.88
N ALA A 93 10.94 -8.93 -7.76
CA ALA A 93 11.97 -9.87 -7.34
C ALA A 93 11.38 -11.29 -7.12
N ALA A 94 10.22 -11.38 -6.47
CA ALA A 94 9.55 -12.66 -6.25
C ALA A 94 9.12 -13.35 -7.56
N LEU A 95 8.65 -12.58 -8.54
CA LEU A 95 8.32 -13.09 -9.89
C LEU A 95 9.56 -13.57 -10.64
N GLU A 96 10.67 -12.82 -10.56
CA GLU A 96 11.94 -13.19 -11.19
C GLU A 96 12.53 -14.45 -10.58
N GLU A 97 12.50 -14.58 -9.25
CA GLU A 97 12.96 -15.78 -8.54
C GLU A 97 12.13 -17.01 -8.95
N GLN A 98 10.80 -16.92 -8.93
CA GLN A 98 9.94 -18.03 -9.34
C GLN A 98 10.08 -18.37 -10.82
N GLY A 99 10.18 -17.37 -11.68
CA GLY A 99 10.38 -17.59 -13.11
C GLY A 99 11.70 -18.32 -13.37
N SER A 100 12.79 -17.89 -12.72
CA SER A 100 14.12 -18.48 -12.87
C SER A 100 14.21 -19.88 -12.29
N ALA A 101 13.52 -20.18 -11.18
CA ALA A 101 13.45 -21.52 -10.61
C ALA A 101 12.76 -22.56 -11.54
N ARG A 102 12.06 -22.10 -12.59
CA ARG A 102 11.26 -22.92 -13.51
C ARG A 102 11.73 -22.87 -14.96
N ARG A 103 12.85 -22.19 -15.25
CA ARG A 103 13.52 -22.19 -16.55
C ARG A 103 14.51 -23.35 -16.62
#